data_AF-A0A925RZC1-F1
#
_entry.id   AF-A0A925RZC1-F1
#
_cell.length_a   1.000
_cell.length_b   1.000
_cell.length_c   1.000
_cell.angle_alpha   90.00
_cell.angle_beta   90.00
_cell.angle_gamma   90.00
#
_symmetry.space_group_name_H-M   'P 1'
#
loop_
_entity.id
_entity.type
_entity.pdbx_description
1 polymer ?
#
loop_
_entity_poly.entity_id
_entity_poly.type
_entity_poly.pdbx_seq_one_letter_code
_entity_poly.pdbx_strand_id
1 'polypeptide(L)'
;MIRRSGHGRVWLGIVLLCLAAFAQARAAPQQPVLELGRGMSQASLTDYTSYHHDQAGADDIVSALAQVDRGAFKPLPSGSTAFGFQPGAYWFHASLVNHNPTEQRWLLVQRYALSDRLDVYLKYPDGRVLHQASGDSLPFASRSIRYRHPNFLLALPTGQPVELLVRVQSQSSMQVPLDLYTPIAFAELSRDAQLFIGIYYGILLALFFYNLVLWLTLRDASYFWYLFHITAFGLVLFTLNGFGFEYLWPNSPWLADKSVPLSICLALIGMQQFARTFLELPQR
;
A
#
# COMPACT_ATOMS: atom_id res chain seq x y z
N MET A 1 -45.25 48.32 49.21
CA MET A 1 -43.84 48.17 48.79
C MET A 1 -43.52 46.68 48.85
N ILE A 2 -43.11 46.07 47.73
CA ILE A 2 -42.30 44.83 47.55
C ILE A 2 -42.59 44.29 46.14
N ARG A 3 -41.67 44.57 45.23
CA ARG A 3 -41.65 44.22 43.81
C ARG A 3 -41.01 42.83 43.70
N ARG A 4 -41.78 41.77 43.39
CA ARG A 4 -41.25 40.40 43.24
C ARG A 4 -40.57 40.21 41.89
N SER A 5 -39.45 39.52 41.94
CA SER A 5 -38.36 39.40 40.98
C SER A 5 -38.72 38.61 39.71
N GLY A 6 -38.61 39.27 38.54
CA GLY A 6 -38.73 38.65 37.21
C GLY A 6 -37.43 38.07 36.65
N HIS A 7 -36.36 37.97 37.45
CA HIS A 7 -35.01 37.68 36.95
C HIS A 7 -34.70 36.17 36.79
N GLY A 8 -35.40 35.28 37.51
CA GLY A 8 -35.12 33.84 37.46
C GLY A 8 -35.51 33.15 36.14
N ARG A 9 -36.54 33.65 35.44
CA ARG A 9 -37.00 33.08 34.17
C ARG A 9 -36.09 33.43 32.99
N VAL A 10 -35.42 34.59 33.04
CA VAL A 10 -34.50 35.04 32.00
C VAL A 10 -33.20 34.24 32.04
N TRP A 11 -32.69 33.93 33.24
CA TRP A 11 -31.48 33.12 33.41
C TRP A 11 -31.67 31.65 33.00
N LEU A 12 -32.83 31.05 33.28
CA LEU A 12 -33.15 29.69 32.82
C LEU A 12 -33.26 29.60 31.29
N GLY A 13 -33.81 30.63 30.64
CA GLY A 13 -33.86 30.72 29.17
C GLY A 13 -32.48 30.83 28.52
N ILE A 14 -31.58 31.61 29.13
CA ILE A 14 -30.19 31.78 28.63
C ILE A 14 -29.38 30.50 28.81
N VAL A 15 -29.52 29.79 29.93
CA VAL A 15 -28.82 28.51 30.15
C VAL A 15 -29.31 27.41 29.18
N LEU A 16 -30.62 27.36 28.90
CA LEU A 16 -31.18 26.45 27.89
C LEU A 16 -30.74 26.80 26.46
N LEU A 17 -30.61 28.09 26.13
CA LEU A 17 -30.05 28.54 24.84
C LEU A 17 -28.55 28.24 24.71
N CYS A 18 -27.77 28.34 25.79
CA CYS A 18 -26.36 27.96 25.81
C CYS A 18 -26.15 26.44 25.72
N LEU A 19 -27.03 25.63 26.32
CA LEU A 19 -27.01 24.17 26.18
C LEU A 19 -27.45 23.71 24.78
N ALA A 20 -28.42 24.40 24.16
CA ALA A 20 -28.81 24.15 22.77
C ALA A 20 -27.72 24.60 21.76
N ALA A 21 -26.96 25.65 22.06
CA ALA A 21 -25.81 26.09 21.26
C ALA A 21 -24.61 25.13 21.38
N PHE A 22 -24.45 24.42 22.50
CA PHE A 22 -23.46 23.35 22.66
C PHE A 22 -23.89 22.01 22.04
N ALA A 23 -25.19 21.84 21.79
CA ALA A 23 -25.76 20.72 21.05
C ALA A 23 -25.85 21.02 19.54
N GLN A 24 -24.98 21.88 18.99
CA GLN A 24 -24.64 21.76 17.59
C GLN A 24 -24.05 20.36 17.41
N ALA A 25 -24.86 19.46 16.86
CA ALA A 25 -24.40 18.18 16.36
C ALA A 25 -23.12 18.49 15.56
N ARG A 26 -21.98 18.01 16.07
CA ARG A 26 -20.79 17.91 15.23
C ARG A 26 -21.26 17.07 14.05
N ALA A 27 -21.53 17.71 12.92
CA ALA A 27 -21.67 17.00 11.67
C ALA A 27 -20.43 16.12 11.60
N ALA A 28 -20.64 14.80 11.53
CA ALA A 28 -19.54 13.88 11.33
C ALA A 28 -18.72 14.45 10.17
N PRO A 29 -17.39 14.59 10.30
CA PRO A 29 -16.57 15.13 9.22
C PRO A 29 -16.91 14.33 7.97
N GLN A 30 -17.56 14.99 7.01
CA GLN A 30 -18.03 14.36 5.80
C GLN A 30 -16.78 13.92 5.06
N GLN A 31 -16.61 12.61 4.89
CA GLN A 31 -15.40 12.09 4.30
C GLN A 31 -15.26 12.66 2.88
N PRO A 32 -14.06 13.15 2.50
CA PRO A 32 -13.86 13.72 1.19
C PRO A 32 -14.08 12.64 0.12
N VAL A 33 -14.94 12.93 -0.84
CA VAL A 33 -15.21 12.07 -2.00
C VAL A 33 -14.16 12.36 -3.06
N LEU A 34 -13.56 11.31 -3.63
CA LEU A 34 -12.66 11.45 -4.78
C LEU A 34 -13.49 11.53 -6.07
N GLU A 35 -13.53 12.73 -6.63
CA GLU A 35 -14.23 13.04 -7.87
C GLU A 35 -13.30 12.82 -9.09
N LEU A 36 -13.44 11.69 -9.78
CA LEU A 36 -12.65 11.38 -10.97
C LEU A 36 -13.23 12.09 -12.20
N GLY A 37 -12.65 13.25 -12.52
CA GLY A 37 -13.09 14.11 -13.62
C GLY A 37 -12.78 13.59 -15.02
N ARG A 38 -13.37 14.24 -16.03
CA ARG A 38 -13.04 13.98 -17.45
C ARG A 38 -11.56 14.30 -17.71
N GLY A 39 -10.84 13.35 -18.31
CA GLY A 39 -9.42 13.50 -18.63
C GLY A 39 -8.47 13.17 -17.47
N MET A 40 -8.97 12.90 -16.26
CA MET A 40 -8.12 12.33 -15.22
C MET A 40 -7.71 10.92 -15.62
N SER A 41 -6.42 10.65 -15.54
CA SER A 41 -5.82 9.35 -15.88
C SER A 41 -5.10 8.68 -14.72
N GLN A 42 -4.82 9.44 -13.66
CA GLN A 42 -4.26 8.99 -12.39
C GLN A 42 -4.87 9.79 -11.23
N ALA A 43 -5.05 9.16 -10.08
CA ALA A 43 -5.39 9.83 -8.81
C ALA A 43 -4.77 9.09 -7.61
N SER A 44 -4.23 9.83 -6.65
CA SER A 44 -3.80 9.29 -5.36
C SER A 44 -4.97 9.28 -4.39
N LEU A 45 -5.13 8.19 -3.61
CA LEU A 45 -6.22 8.07 -2.64
C LEU A 45 -5.83 8.61 -1.26
N THR A 46 -4.56 8.95 -1.03
CA THR A 46 -4.05 9.34 0.30
C THR A 46 -4.92 10.40 0.99
N ASP A 47 -5.27 11.48 0.31
CA ASP A 47 -6.03 12.59 0.90
C ASP A 47 -7.53 12.29 1.04
N TYR A 48 -8.00 11.23 0.40
CA TYR A 48 -9.40 10.79 0.36
C TYR A 48 -9.64 9.53 1.20
N THR A 49 -8.60 9.03 1.85
CA THR A 49 -8.64 7.78 2.60
C THR A 49 -8.76 8.06 4.09
N SER A 50 -9.69 7.34 4.69
CA SER A 50 -9.79 7.17 6.14
C SER A 50 -9.41 5.75 6.52
N TYR A 51 -9.01 5.51 7.76
CA TYR A 51 -8.60 4.21 8.23
C TYR A 51 -9.18 3.85 9.60
N HIS A 52 -9.31 2.55 9.83
CA HIS A 52 -9.61 1.94 11.10
C HIS A 52 -8.60 0.80 11.36
N HIS A 53 -8.07 0.73 12.57
CA HIS A 53 -7.16 -0.34 12.98
C HIS A 53 -7.93 -1.36 13.83
N ASP A 54 -8.15 -2.53 13.23
CA ASP A 54 -8.71 -3.69 13.90
C ASP A 54 -7.55 -4.51 14.51
N GLN A 55 -7.29 -4.29 15.80
CA GLN A 55 -6.19 -4.94 16.52
C GLN A 55 -6.36 -6.47 16.61
N ALA A 56 -7.59 -6.97 16.63
CA ALA A 56 -7.87 -8.41 16.70
C ALA A 56 -7.79 -9.07 15.32
N GLY A 57 -7.94 -8.29 14.25
CA GLY A 57 -8.01 -8.79 12.87
C GLY A 57 -9.30 -9.58 12.58
N ALA A 58 -10.31 -9.44 13.44
CA ALA A 58 -11.55 -10.22 13.42
C ALA A 58 -12.70 -9.53 12.66
N ASP A 59 -12.58 -8.23 12.34
CA ASP A 59 -13.60 -7.50 11.62
C ASP A 59 -13.78 -8.08 10.22
N ASP A 60 -15.03 -8.34 9.87
CA ASP A 60 -15.46 -8.67 8.51
C ASP A 60 -15.98 -7.42 7.79
N ILE A 61 -16.37 -7.57 6.52
CA ILE A 61 -16.86 -6.45 5.71
C ILE A 61 -18.12 -5.80 6.32
N VAL A 62 -19.00 -6.58 6.94
CA VAL A 62 -20.25 -6.07 7.53
C VAL A 62 -19.93 -5.19 8.74
N SER A 63 -19.03 -5.66 9.60
CA SER A 63 -18.56 -4.92 10.78
C SER A 63 -17.81 -3.66 10.37
N ALA A 64 -16.94 -3.74 9.36
CA ALA A 64 -16.20 -2.61 8.83
C ALA A 64 -17.13 -1.54 8.25
N LEU A 65 -18.13 -1.91 7.43
CA LEU A 65 -19.13 -0.98 6.91
C LEU A 65 -19.94 -0.32 8.04
N ALA A 66 -20.36 -1.09 9.05
CA ALA A 66 -21.05 -0.52 10.21
C ALA A 66 -20.17 0.45 11.02
N GLN A 67 -18.84 0.30 10.97
CA GLN A 67 -17.91 1.25 11.57
C GLN A 67 -17.74 2.52 10.73
N VAL A 68 -17.75 2.40 9.40
CA VAL A 68 -17.81 3.55 8.48
C VAL A 68 -19.08 4.36 8.75
N ASP A 69 -20.25 3.72 8.81
CA ASP A 69 -21.54 4.38 9.05
C ASP A 69 -21.59 5.11 10.41
N ARG A 70 -20.85 4.60 11.40
CA ARG A 70 -20.71 5.21 12.73
C ARG A 70 -19.65 6.32 12.79
N GLY A 71 -18.92 6.58 11.69
CA GLY A 71 -17.84 7.57 11.64
C GLY A 71 -16.62 7.19 12.49
N ALA A 72 -16.37 5.89 12.69
CA ALA A 72 -15.25 5.42 13.51
C ALA A 72 -13.88 5.50 12.79
N PHE A 73 -13.89 5.61 11.45
CA PHE A 73 -12.69 5.74 10.64
C PHE A 73 -12.10 7.14 10.80
N LYS A 74 -10.76 7.20 10.94
CA LYS A 74 -10.01 8.44 11.13
C LYS A 74 -9.27 8.80 9.84
N PRO A 75 -9.04 10.08 9.52
CA PRO A 75 -8.19 10.45 8.39
C PRO A 75 -6.76 9.92 8.60
N LEU A 76 -6.03 9.69 7.50
CA LEU A 76 -4.63 9.25 7.58
C LEU A 76 -3.77 10.26 8.37
N PRO A 77 -2.87 9.79 9.26
CA PRO A 77 -2.04 10.66 10.07
C PRO A 77 -1.02 11.40 9.19
N SER A 78 -1.21 12.71 9.01
CA SER A 78 -0.35 13.57 8.17
C SER A 78 -0.21 13.09 6.71
N GLY A 79 -1.23 12.41 6.16
CA GLY A 79 -1.15 11.81 4.83
C GLY A 79 -0.14 10.65 4.72
N SER A 80 0.37 10.14 5.85
CA SER A 80 1.25 8.98 5.84
C SER A 80 0.46 7.72 5.47
N THR A 81 1.01 6.96 4.53
CA THR A 81 0.54 5.63 4.16
C THR A 81 1.38 4.52 4.79
N ALA A 82 2.37 4.87 5.61
CA ALA A 82 3.25 3.94 6.31
C ALA A 82 2.92 3.89 7.82
N PHE A 83 2.61 2.69 8.31
CA PHE A 83 2.24 2.43 9.71
C PHE A 83 3.28 1.57 10.46
N GLY A 84 4.30 1.06 9.74
CA GLY A 84 5.33 0.20 10.30
C GLY A 84 4.82 -1.20 10.61
N PHE A 85 5.42 -1.88 11.58
CA PHE A 85 5.00 -3.24 11.97
C PHE A 85 3.90 -3.16 13.02
N GLN A 86 2.70 -3.60 12.66
CA GLN A 86 1.51 -3.51 13.50
C GLN A 86 0.74 -4.83 13.46
N PRO A 87 0.28 -5.36 14.61
CA PRO A 87 -0.57 -6.54 14.63
C PRO A 87 -1.99 -6.23 14.15
N GLY A 88 -2.75 -7.27 13.81
CA GLY A 88 -4.15 -7.15 13.39
C GLY A 88 -4.30 -6.79 11.91
N ALA A 89 -5.41 -6.13 11.58
CA ALA A 89 -5.74 -5.70 10.23
C ALA A 89 -6.04 -4.19 10.19
N TYR A 90 -5.69 -3.55 9.09
CA TYR A 90 -6.09 -2.18 8.81
C TYR A 90 -7.18 -2.17 7.76
N TRP A 91 -8.24 -1.44 8.04
CA TRP A 91 -9.29 -1.13 7.09
C TRP A 91 -9.10 0.29 6.59
N PHE A 92 -9.12 0.47 5.28
CA PHE A 92 -9.08 1.77 4.61
C PHE A 92 -10.40 1.97 3.88
N HIS A 93 -10.91 3.19 3.91
CA HIS A 93 -12.18 3.54 3.29
C HIS A 93 -12.05 4.85 2.50
N ALA A 94 -12.56 4.84 1.27
CA ALA A 94 -12.67 6.00 0.40
C ALA A 94 -13.95 5.90 -0.44
N SER A 95 -14.62 7.04 -0.66
CA SER A 95 -15.78 7.13 -1.55
C SER A 95 -15.35 7.68 -2.90
N LEU A 96 -15.67 6.97 -3.97
CA LEU A 96 -15.22 7.27 -5.34
C LEU A 96 -16.41 7.61 -6.23
N VAL A 97 -16.35 8.70 -6.97
CA VAL A 97 -17.35 9.03 -7.99
C VAL A 97 -16.63 9.30 -9.32
N ASN A 98 -17.02 8.55 -10.36
CA ASN A 98 -16.45 8.73 -11.69
C ASN A 98 -17.35 9.60 -12.57
N HIS A 99 -16.85 10.74 -13.06
CA HIS A 99 -17.58 11.63 -13.97
C HIS A 99 -17.22 11.40 -15.44
N ASN A 100 -16.32 10.46 -15.72
CA ASN A 100 -15.90 10.14 -17.07
C ASN A 100 -16.83 9.08 -17.70
N PRO A 101 -17.61 9.41 -18.74
CA PRO A 101 -18.49 8.46 -19.40
C PRO A 101 -17.75 7.46 -20.30
N THR A 102 -16.54 7.79 -20.76
CA THR A 102 -15.80 6.96 -21.73
C THR A 102 -14.82 5.99 -21.08
N GLU A 103 -14.41 6.24 -19.84
CA GLU A 103 -13.55 5.33 -19.07
C GLU A 103 -14.16 5.04 -17.70
N GLN A 104 -14.66 3.83 -17.57
CA GLN A 104 -15.26 3.31 -16.33
C GLN A 104 -14.34 2.30 -15.64
N ARG A 105 -13.26 1.87 -16.28
CA ARG A 105 -12.32 0.91 -15.72
C ARG A 105 -11.15 1.67 -15.15
N TRP A 106 -10.86 1.39 -13.89
CA TRP A 106 -9.71 1.93 -13.18
C TRP A 106 -8.95 0.80 -12.55
N LEU A 107 -7.63 0.89 -12.54
CA LEU A 107 -6.75 -0.04 -11.86
C LEU A 107 -6.31 0.60 -10.54
N LEU A 108 -6.72 0.00 -9.43
CA LEU A 108 -6.18 0.32 -8.12
C LEU A 108 -4.86 -0.43 -7.94
N VAL A 109 -3.80 0.28 -7.62
CA VAL A 109 -2.46 -0.28 -7.40
C VAL A 109 -1.99 0.14 -6.01
N GLN A 110 -1.65 -0.86 -5.18
CA GLN A 110 -0.91 -0.60 -3.95
C GLN A 110 0.57 -0.62 -4.29
N ARG A 111 1.26 0.52 -4.22
CA ARG A 111 2.69 0.63 -4.57
C ARG A 111 3.64 0.07 -3.51
N TYR A 112 3.34 -1.13 -3.02
CA TYR A 112 4.17 -1.86 -2.08
C TYR A 112 4.04 -3.35 -2.38
N ALA A 113 5.14 -4.00 -2.75
CA ALA A 113 5.10 -5.38 -3.26
C ALA A 113 4.90 -6.45 -2.18
N LEU A 114 5.24 -6.12 -0.92
CA LEU A 114 5.46 -7.07 0.17
C LEU A 114 4.30 -7.12 1.17
N SER A 115 3.10 -6.72 0.75
CA SER A 115 1.92 -6.86 1.60
C SER A 115 1.34 -8.26 1.47
N ASP A 116 1.25 -8.94 2.61
CA ASP A 116 0.81 -10.34 2.68
C ASP A 116 -0.56 -10.55 2.10
N ARG A 117 -1.57 -9.83 2.60
CA ARG A 117 -2.95 -9.97 2.17
C ARG A 117 -3.67 -8.64 2.10
N LEU A 118 -4.31 -8.43 0.97
CA LEU A 118 -5.20 -7.33 0.67
C LEU A 118 -6.54 -7.88 0.18
N ASP A 119 -7.60 -7.52 0.86
CA ASP A 119 -8.97 -7.76 0.42
C ASP A 119 -9.59 -6.40 0.05
N VAL A 120 -9.97 -6.24 -1.22
CA VAL A 120 -10.64 -5.05 -1.75
C VAL A 120 -12.12 -5.34 -1.91
N TYR A 121 -12.94 -4.50 -1.32
CA TYR A 121 -14.40 -4.54 -1.41
C TYR A 121 -14.90 -3.26 -2.08
N LEU A 122 -15.77 -3.42 -3.09
CA LEU A 122 -16.47 -2.33 -3.75
C LEU A 122 -17.96 -2.47 -3.47
N LYS A 123 -18.55 -1.53 -2.75
CA LYS A 123 -20.00 -1.45 -2.53
C LYS A 123 -20.61 -0.46 -3.51
N TYR A 124 -21.44 -0.98 -4.39
CA TYR A 124 -22.15 -0.21 -5.42
C TYR A 124 -23.48 0.35 -4.88
N PRO A 125 -24.07 1.38 -5.52
CA PRO A 125 -25.36 1.95 -5.11
C PRO A 125 -26.54 0.98 -5.14
N ASP A 126 -26.46 -0.06 -5.97
CA ASP A 126 -27.45 -1.15 -6.05
C ASP A 126 -27.36 -2.13 -4.86
N GLY A 127 -26.42 -1.92 -3.93
CA GLY A 127 -26.17 -2.76 -2.77
C GLY A 127 -25.27 -3.95 -3.04
N ARG A 128 -24.84 -4.17 -4.30
CA ARG A 128 -23.90 -5.23 -4.65
C ARG A 128 -22.53 -4.92 -4.05
N VAL A 129 -21.89 -5.96 -3.48
CA VAL A 129 -20.51 -5.89 -3.01
C VAL A 129 -19.65 -6.83 -3.84
N LEU A 130 -18.66 -6.28 -4.54
CA LEU A 130 -17.63 -7.06 -5.23
C LEU A 130 -16.42 -7.22 -4.30
N HIS A 131 -15.86 -8.41 -4.23
CA HIS A 131 -14.64 -8.71 -3.47
C HIS A 131 -13.54 -9.20 -4.41
N GLN A 132 -12.33 -8.68 -4.21
CA GLN A 132 -11.11 -9.14 -4.87
C GLN A 132 -10.01 -9.29 -3.82
N ALA A 133 -9.12 -10.26 -4.00
CA ALA A 133 -8.03 -10.53 -3.05
C ALA A 133 -6.69 -10.60 -3.77
N SER A 134 -5.67 -9.98 -3.18
CA SER A 134 -4.29 -9.99 -3.68
C SER A 134 -3.32 -9.94 -2.49
N GLY A 135 -2.02 -10.03 -2.77
CA GLY A 135 -0.94 -9.93 -1.80
C GLY A 135 0.25 -10.76 -2.27
N ASP A 136 1.24 -10.94 -1.40
CA ASP A 136 2.34 -11.87 -1.63
C ASP A 136 2.16 -13.22 -0.93
N SER A 137 1.16 -13.36 -0.04
CA SER A 137 0.76 -14.64 0.57
C SER A 137 -0.19 -15.48 -0.31
N LEU A 138 -0.73 -14.89 -1.37
CA LEU A 138 -1.58 -15.54 -2.38
C LEU A 138 -0.78 -15.77 -3.66
N PRO A 139 -1.09 -16.80 -4.48
CA PRO A 139 -0.41 -17.02 -5.76
C PRO A 139 -0.39 -15.76 -6.63
N PHE A 140 0.69 -15.51 -7.37
CA PHE A 140 0.86 -14.27 -8.16
C PHE A 140 -0.30 -14.02 -9.13
N ALA A 141 -0.89 -15.10 -9.65
CA ALA A 141 -2.03 -15.08 -10.55
C ALA A 141 -3.34 -14.55 -9.92
N SER A 142 -3.40 -14.30 -8.60
CA SER A 142 -4.56 -13.67 -7.96
C SER A 142 -4.69 -12.17 -8.28
N ARG A 143 -3.63 -11.56 -8.84
CA ARG A 143 -3.62 -10.16 -9.27
C ARG A 143 -4.47 -9.98 -10.52
N SER A 144 -5.16 -8.85 -10.64
CA SER A 144 -6.00 -8.54 -11.81
C SER A 144 -5.20 -8.47 -13.11
N ILE A 145 -3.99 -7.91 -13.04
CA ILE A 145 -3.01 -7.89 -14.12
C ILE A 145 -1.65 -8.38 -13.63
N ARG A 146 -0.86 -8.93 -14.55
CA ARG A 146 0.52 -9.38 -14.28
C ARG A 146 1.43 -8.15 -14.08
N TYR A 147 1.58 -7.75 -12.83
CA TYR A 147 2.46 -6.66 -12.42
C TYR A 147 3.03 -6.95 -11.02
N ARG A 148 4.26 -6.49 -10.77
CA ARG A 148 5.01 -6.68 -9.53
C ARG A 148 4.30 -6.21 -8.26
N HIS A 149 3.44 -5.20 -8.36
CA HIS A 149 2.65 -4.68 -7.24
C HIS A 149 1.22 -5.23 -7.22
N PRO A 150 0.64 -5.49 -6.03
CA PRO A 150 -0.77 -5.84 -5.89
C PRO A 150 -1.69 -4.84 -6.61
N ASN A 151 -2.65 -5.37 -7.36
CA ASN A 151 -3.52 -4.55 -8.19
C ASN A 151 -4.92 -5.17 -8.36
N PHE A 152 -5.90 -4.29 -8.57
CA PHE A 152 -7.32 -4.61 -8.60
C PHE A 152 -8.01 -3.82 -9.69
N LEU A 153 -8.75 -4.49 -10.57
CA LEU A 153 -9.54 -3.82 -11.59
C LEU A 153 -10.89 -3.40 -11.00
N LEU A 154 -11.14 -2.10 -10.96
CA LEU A 154 -12.38 -1.51 -10.46
C LEU A 154 -13.24 -1.07 -11.64
N ALA A 155 -14.53 -1.43 -11.60
CA ALA A 155 -15.53 -0.85 -12.49
C ALA A 155 -16.25 0.27 -11.74
N LEU A 156 -16.06 1.52 -12.16
CA LEU A 156 -16.63 2.72 -11.55
C LEU A 156 -17.69 3.33 -12.50
N PRO A 157 -18.98 3.05 -12.29
CA PRO A 157 -20.06 3.58 -13.11
C PRO A 157 -20.11 5.11 -13.04
N THR A 158 -20.51 5.73 -14.16
CA THR A 158 -20.50 7.19 -14.26
C THR A 158 -21.58 7.83 -13.39
N GLY A 159 -21.21 8.85 -12.61
CA GLY A 159 -22.08 9.67 -11.77
C GLY A 159 -22.62 8.96 -10.53
N GLN A 160 -22.10 7.79 -10.21
CA GLN A 160 -22.56 6.95 -9.10
C GLN A 160 -21.44 6.76 -8.07
N PRO A 161 -21.69 7.00 -6.77
CA PRO A 161 -20.70 6.77 -5.73
C PRO A 161 -20.48 5.28 -5.51
N VAL A 162 -19.21 4.88 -5.44
CA VAL A 162 -18.78 3.53 -5.08
C VAL A 162 -17.93 3.63 -3.83
N GLU A 163 -18.32 2.92 -2.78
CA GLU A 163 -17.53 2.84 -1.55
C GLU A 163 -16.44 1.78 -1.72
N LEU A 164 -15.18 2.20 -1.62
CA LEU A 164 -14.01 1.34 -1.66
C LEU A 164 -13.55 1.07 -0.22
N LEU A 165 -13.54 -0.21 0.16
CA LEU A 165 -12.90 -0.68 1.38
C LEU A 165 -11.70 -1.56 1.03
N VAL A 166 -10.58 -1.33 1.70
CA VAL A 166 -9.37 -2.14 1.56
C VAL A 166 -8.98 -2.65 2.94
N ARG A 167 -9.02 -3.97 3.14
CA ARG A 167 -8.49 -4.62 4.34
C ARG A 167 -7.08 -5.10 4.04
N VAL A 168 -6.12 -4.64 4.82
CA VAL A 168 -4.72 -5.07 4.72
C VAL A 168 -4.31 -5.77 6.01
N GLN A 169 -3.79 -6.98 5.88
CA GLN A 169 -3.26 -7.77 6.98
C GLN A 169 -1.90 -8.32 6.55
N SER A 170 -0.85 -7.97 7.29
CA SER A 170 0.53 -8.31 6.92
C SER A 170 1.42 -8.42 8.16
N GLN A 171 2.36 -9.38 8.13
CA GLN A 171 3.45 -9.50 9.09
C GLN A 171 4.66 -8.64 8.70
N SER A 172 4.71 -8.20 7.45
CA SER A 172 5.68 -7.22 6.94
C SER A 172 5.34 -5.79 7.40
N SER A 173 6.11 -4.81 6.94
CA SER A 173 5.80 -3.40 7.21
C SER A 173 4.46 -3.03 6.55
N MET A 174 3.50 -2.55 7.35
CA MET A 174 2.22 -2.04 6.88
C MET A 174 2.43 -0.73 6.11
N GLN A 175 2.29 -0.80 4.78
CA GLN A 175 2.36 0.34 3.87
C GLN A 175 1.22 0.25 2.86
N VAL A 176 0.43 1.31 2.73
CA VAL A 176 -0.79 1.28 1.90
C VAL A 176 -0.88 2.50 0.98
N PRO A 177 0.15 2.80 0.18
CA PRO A 177 0.06 3.83 -0.86
C PRO A 177 -0.85 3.33 -1.99
N LEU A 178 -2.09 3.80 -2.01
CA LEU A 178 -3.12 3.45 -2.98
C LEU A 178 -3.25 4.53 -4.05
N ASP A 179 -3.08 4.12 -5.30
CA ASP A 179 -3.30 4.97 -6.46
C ASP A 179 -4.24 4.30 -7.45
N LEU A 180 -5.05 5.12 -8.12
CA LEU A 180 -5.92 4.75 -9.22
C LEU A 180 -5.30 5.21 -10.53
N TYR A 181 -5.35 4.34 -11.54
CA TYR A 181 -4.91 4.63 -12.90
C TYR A 181 -5.97 4.19 -13.90
N THR A 182 -6.13 4.92 -15.00
CA THR A 182 -6.79 4.35 -16.18
C THR A 182 -5.87 3.31 -16.82
N PRO A 183 -6.41 2.29 -17.53
CA PRO A 183 -5.59 1.26 -18.15
C PRO A 183 -4.49 1.80 -19.08
N ILE A 184 -4.78 2.87 -19.82
CA ILE A 184 -3.82 3.51 -20.73
C ILE A 184 -2.70 4.19 -19.93
N ALA A 185 -3.02 5.01 -18.94
CA ALA A 185 -1.99 5.69 -18.14
C ALA A 185 -1.14 4.69 -17.34
N PHE A 186 -1.74 3.61 -16.84
CA PHE A 186 -0.98 2.55 -16.20
C PHE A 186 -0.01 1.87 -17.17
N ALA A 187 -0.42 1.61 -18.41
CA ALA A 187 0.44 1.01 -19.42
C ALA A 187 1.63 1.92 -19.79
N GLU A 188 1.40 3.23 -19.91
CA GLU A 188 2.45 4.24 -20.14
C GLU A 188 3.42 4.32 -18.95
N LEU A 189 2.89 4.45 -17.73
CA LEU A 189 3.69 4.45 -16.50
C LEU A 189 4.54 3.19 -16.38
N SER A 190 3.94 2.02 -16.63
CA SER A 190 4.63 0.73 -16.53
C SER A 190 5.73 0.61 -17.58
N ARG A 191 5.49 1.09 -18.80
CA ARG A 191 6.49 1.12 -19.87
C ARG A 191 7.70 1.97 -19.49
N ASP A 192 7.46 3.18 -18.97
CA ASP A 192 8.54 4.10 -18.58
C ASP A 192 9.31 3.54 -17.38
N ALA A 193 8.60 3.02 -16.37
CA ALA A 193 9.23 2.36 -15.23
C ALA A 193 10.09 1.16 -15.68
N GLN A 194 9.61 0.35 -16.63
CA GLN A 194 10.35 -0.80 -17.14
C GLN A 194 11.67 -0.40 -17.82
N LEU A 195 11.74 0.76 -18.47
CA LEU A 195 12.97 1.28 -19.06
C LEU A 195 14.02 1.55 -17.97
N PHE A 196 13.65 2.29 -16.91
CA PHE A 196 14.56 2.59 -15.81
C PHE A 196 15.01 1.32 -15.07
N ILE A 197 14.08 0.39 -14.87
CA ILE A 197 14.35 -0.92 -14.25
C ILE A 197 15.32 -1.72 -15.12
N GLY A 198 15.11 -1.74 -16.45
CA GLY A 198 16.00 -2.42 -17.39
C GLY A 198 17.42 -1.85 -17.36
N ILE A 199 17.56 -0.52 -17.33
CA ILE A 199 18.87 0.15 -17.18
C ILE A 199 19.51 -0.22 -15.83
N TYR A 200 18.76 -0.15 -14.74
CA TYR A 200 19.24 -0.45 -13.40
C TYR A 200 19.79 -1.88 -13.28
N TYR A 201 19.01 -2.89 -13.68
CA TYR A 201 19.46 -4.27 -13.66
C TYR A 201 20.50 -4.58 -14.74
N GLY A 202 20.51 -3.85 -15.86
CA GLY A 202 21.55 -3.91 -16.88
C GLY A 202 22.91 -3.45 -16.35
N ILE A 203 22.96 -2.38 -15.57
CA ILE A 203 24.18 -1.92 -14.89
C ILE A 203 24.65 -2.97 -13.87
N LEU A 204 23.74 -3.54 -13.07
CA LEU A 204 24.08 -4.61 -12.13
C LEU A 204 24.66 -5.84 -12.86
N LEU A 205 24.11 -6.20 -14.01
CA LEU A 205 24.60 -7.31 -14.82
C LEU A 205 25.96 -7.01 -15.45
N ALA A 206 26.18 -5.79 -15.96
CA ALA A 206 27.48 -5.35 -16.46
C ALA A 206 28.54 -5.36 -15.35
N LEU A 207 28.18 -4.89 -14.15
CA LEU A 207 29.04 -4.94 -12.97
C LEU A 207 29.35 -6.38 -12.57
N PHE A 208 28.38 -7.29 -12.62
CA PHE A 208 28.60 -8.72 -12.40
C PHE A 208 29.63 -9.28 -13.38
N PHE A 209 29.45 -9.07 -14.70
CA PHE A 209 30.37 -9.60 -15.70
C PHE A 209 31.77 -8.97 -15.62
N TYR A 210 31.86 -7.67 -15.34
CA TYR A 210 33.13 -7.00 -15.08
C TYR A 210 33.89 -7.66 -13.93
N ASN A 211 33.22 -7.87 -12.79
CA ASN A 211 33.83 -8.50 -11.62
C ASN A 211 34.12 -9.98 -11.84
N LEU A 212 33.33 -10.68 -12.66
CA LEU A 212 33.61 -12.05 -13.06
C LEU A 212 34.93 -12.14 -13.84
N VAL A 213 35.17 -11.23 -14.80
CA VAL A 213 36.43 -11.18 -15.55
C VAL A 213 37.62 -10.86 -14.63
N LEU A 214 37.47 -9.90 -13.71
CA LEU A 214 38.50 -9.59 -12.72
C LEU A 214 38.85 -10.80 -11.86
N TRP A 215 37.85 -11.50 -11.34
CA TRP A 215 38.07 -12.70 -10.55
C TRP A 215 38.79 -13.80 -11.36
N LEU A 216 38.39 -14.03 -12.61
CA LEU A 216 39.04 -15.03 -13.47
C LEU A 216 40.51 -14.67 -13.80
N THR A 217 40.83 -13.38 -13.91
CA THR A 217 42.16 -12.89 -14.29
C THR A 217 43.10 -12.81 -13.09
N LEU A 218 42.67 -12.19 -11.99
CA LEU A 218 43.48 -11.97 -10.80
C LEU A 218 43.51 -13.19 -9.88
N ARG A 219 42.45 -14.03 -9.92
CA ARG A 219 42.25 -15.22 -9.07
C ARG A 219 42.35 -14.95 -7.57
N ASP A 220 42.14 -13.70 -7.16
CA ASP A 220 42.06 -13.30 -5.75
C ASP A 220 40.64 -13.52 -5.21
N ALA A 221 40.55 -14.16 -4.04
CA ALA A 221 39.32 -14.50 -3.35
C ALA A 221 38.47 -13.27 -2.98
N SER A 222 39.09 -12.10 -2.82
CA SER A 222 38.38 -10.84 -2.56
C SER A 222 37.39 -10.51 -3.69
N TYR A 223 37.79 -10.71 -4.95
CA TYR A 223 36.90 -10.46 -6.10
C TYR A 223 35.75 -11.46 -6.17
N PHE A 224 35.95 -12.71 -5.74
CA PHE A 224 34.86 -13.68 -5.63
C PHE A 224 33.82 -13.24 -4.61
N TRP A 225 34.25 -12.86 -3.41
CA TRP A 225 33.32 -12.43 -2.36
C TRP A 225 32.60 -11.13 -2.73
N TYR A 226 33.26 -10.23 -3.45
CA TYR A 226 32.62 -9.04 -4.00
C TYR A 226 31.57 -9.38 -5.07
N LEU A 227 31.89 -10.28 -6.00
CA LEU A 227 30.94 -10.79 -7.00
C LEU A 227 29.72 -11.45 -6.34
N PHE A 228 29.96 -12.29 -5.34
CA PHE A 228 28.90 -12.96 -4.56
C PHE A 228 28.02 -11.93 -3.83
N HIS A 229 28.63 -10.93 -3.18
CA HIS A 229 27.91 -9.84 -2.53
C HIS A 229 27.02 -9.07 -3.50
N ILE A 230 27.55 -8.61 -4.65
CA ILE A 230 26.76 -7.86 -5.64
C ILE A 230 25.61 -8.71 -6.15
N THR A 231 25.82 -10.00 -6.40
CA THR A 231 24.78 -10.91 -6.89
C THR A 231 23.67 -11.09 -5.86
N ALA A 232 24.05 -11.36 -4.61
CA ALA A 232 23.11 -11.54 -3.51
C ALA A 232 22.35 -10.24 -3.21
N PHE A 233 23.03 -9.08 -3.22
CA PHE A 233 22.39 -7.78 -3.04
C PHE A 233 21.48 -7.42 -4.21
N GLY A 234 21.85 -7.76 -5.44
CA GLY A 234 20.98 -7.66 -6.61
C GLY A 234 19.71 -8.49 -6.43
N LEU A 235 19.80 -9.69 -5.86
CA LEU A 235 18.65 -10.52 -5.52
C LEU A 235 17.79 -9.89 -4.40
N VAL A 236 18.39 -9.24 -3.39
CA VAL A 236 17.64 -8.47 -2.38
C VAL A 236 16.76 -7.43 -3.06
N LEU A 237 17.35 -6.63 -3.95
CA LEU A 237 16.62 -5.59 -4.67
C LEU A 237 15.53 -6.17 -5.58
N PHE A 238 15.83 -7.29 -6.26
CA PHE A 238 14.90 -7.98 -7.14
C PHE A 238 13.67 -8.50 -6.39
N THR A 239 13.87 -9.07 -5.21
CA THR A 239 12.79 -9.58 -4.35
C THR A 239 12.00 -8.44 -3.70
N LEU A 240 12.66 -7.44 -3.10
CA LEU A 240 11.99 -6.26 -2.50
C LEU A 240 11.14 -5.46 -3.48
N ASN A 241 11.53 -5.41 -4.75
CA ASN A 241 10.75 -4.74 -5.80
C ASN A 241 9.59 -5.60 -6.35
N GLY A 242 9.40 -6.83 -5.86
CA GLY A 242 8.36 -7.76 -6.30
C GLY A 242 8.70 -8.57 -7.55
N PHE A 243 9.86 -8.35 -8.18
CA PHE A 243 10.27 -9.08 -9.38
C PHE A 243 10.61 -10.54 -9.11
N GLY A 244 11.16 -10.84 -7.93
CA GLY A 244 11.35 -12.22 -7.50
C GLY A 244 10.05 -13.00 -7.56
N PHE A 245 8.96 -12.42 -7.03
CA PHE A 245 7.66 -13.07 -7.05
C PHE A 245 7.06 -13.15 -8.46
N GLU A 246 7.23 -12.13 -9.29
CA GLU A 246 6.74 -12.13 -10.67
C GLU A 246 7.43 -13.18 -11.57
N TYR A 247 8.75 -13.33 -11.45
CA TYR A 247 9.55 -14.11 -12.41
C TYR A 247 10.12 -15.43 -11.87
N LEU A 248 10.52 -15.48 -10.60
CA LEU A 248 11.23 -16.64 -10.05
C LEU A 248 10.31 -17.60 -9.29
N TRP A 249 9.35 -17.06 -8.52
CA TRP A 249 8.49 -17.84 -7.63
C TRP A 249 6.97 -17.55 -7.75
N PRO A 250 6.40 -17.36 -8.96
CA PRO A 250 4.99 -16.93 -9.11
C PRO A 250 3.95 -17.88 -8.48
N ASN A 251 4.29 -19.16 -8.37
CA ASN A 251 3.42 -20.21 -7.83
C ASN A 251 3.75 -20.58 -6.37
N SER A 252 4.76 -19.95 -5.75
CA SER A 252 5.18 -20.24 -4.38
C SER A 252 5.28 -18.97 -3.54
N PRO A 253 4.15 -18.53 -2.94
CA PRO A 253 4.14 -17.44 -1.96
C PRO A 253 5.16 -17.62 -0.84
N TRP A 254 5.34 -18.86 -0.37
CA TRP A 254 6.32 -19.18 0.66
C TRP A 254 7.77 -18.87 0.23
N LEU A 255 8.16 -19.23 -1.00
CA LEU A 255 9.48 -18.87 -1.52
C LEU A 255 9.61 -17.37 -1.72
N ALA A 256 8.54 -16.70 -2.18
CA ALA A 256 8.55 -15.24 -2.35
C ALA A 256 8.83 -14.53 -1.03
N ASP A 257 8.08 -14.85 0.03
CA ASP A 257 8.26 -14.31 1.38
C ASP A 257 9.68 -14.60 1.93
N LYS A 258 10.13 -15.87 1.88
CA LYS A 258 11.43 -16.25 2.45
C LYS A 258 12.63 -15.81 1.62
N SER A 259 12.46 -15.53 0.33
CA SER A 259 13.56 -15.09 -0.54
C SER A 259 14.13 -13.72 -0.13
N VAL A 260 13.30 -12.84 0.45
CA VAL A 260 13.73 -11.52 0.91
C VAL A 260 14.74 -11.62 2.07
N PRO A 261 14.42 -12.20 3.24
CA PRO A 261 15.39 -12.30 4.33
C PRO A 261 16.59 -13.20 3.96
N LEU A 262 16.37 -14.28 3.19
CA LEU A 262 17.46 -15.16 2.76
C LEU A 262 18.48 -14.42 1.89
N SER A 263 18.03 -13.65 0.90
CA SER A 263 18.94 -12.87 0.06
C SER A 263 19.69 -11.80 0.84
N ILE A 264 19.07 -11.20 1.86
CA ILE A 264 19.74 -10.24 2.77
C ILE A 264 20.86 -10.95 3.54
N CYS A 265 20.60 -12.13 4.11
CA CYS A 265 21.63 -12.91 4.81
C CYS A 265 22.80 -13.26 3.88
N LEU A 266 22.53 -13.70 2.64
CA LEU A 266 23.57 -14.00 1.66
C LEU A 266 24.40 -12.76 1.31
N ALA A 267 23.75 -11.60 1.12
CA ALA A 267 24.43 -10.34 0.82
C ALA A 267 25.35 -9.91 1.97
N LEU A 268 24.90 -10.07 3.22
CA LEU A 268 25.69 -9.76 4.41
C LEU A 268 26.89 -10.70 4.55
N ILE A 269 26.72 -12.01 4.33
CA ILE A 269 27.82 -12.97 4.32
C ILE A 269 28.87 -12.56 3.27
N GLY A 270 28.42 -12.23 2.05
CA GLY A 270 29.30 -11.77 0.99
C GLY A 270 30.10 -10.52 1.38
N MET A 271 29.42 -9.52 1.95
CA MET A 271 30.06 -8.28 2.39
C MET A 271 31.09 -8.53 3.50
N GLN A 272 30.75 -9.35 4.49
CA GLN A 272 31.65 -9.68 5.61
C GLN A 272 32.90 -10.43 5.13
N GLN A 273 32.72 -11.42 4.24
CA GLN A 273 33.83 -12.19 3.70
C GLN A 273 34.69 -11.35 2.74
N PHE A 274 34.09 -10.46 1.97
CA PHE A 274 34.80 -9.47 1.17
C PHE A 274 35.68 -8.59 2.05
N ALA A 275 35.10 -7.97 3.09
CA ALA A 275 35.84 -7.11 4.01
C ALA A 275 36.99 -7.86 4.70
N ARG A 276 36.76 -9.11 5.14
CA ARG A 276 37.79 -9.94 5.76
C ARG A 276 38.96 -10.23 4.84
N THR A 277 38.68 -10.59 3.59
CA THR A 277 39.71 -10.97 2.61
C THR A 277 40.47 -9.74 2.10
N PHE A 278 39.74 -8.65 1.84
CA PHE A 278 40.30 -7.40 1.34
C PHE A 278 41.18 -6.67 2.37
N LEU A 279 40.83 -6.71 3.66
CA LEU A 279 41.60 -6.11 4.75
C LEU A 279 42.68 -7.04 5.33
N GLU A 280 42.87 -8.22 4.75
CA GLU A 280 43.83 -9.24 5.23
C GLU A 280 43.70 -9.54 6.74
N LEU A 281 42.47 -9.54 7.28
CA LEU A 281 42.27 -9.69 8.73
C LEU A 281 42.78 -11.06 9.22
N PRO A 282 43.52 -11.12 10.35
CA PRO A 282 44.09 -12.37 10.86
C PRO A 282 43.03 -13.45 11.05
N GLN A 283 43.32 -14.66 10.57
CA GLN A 283 42.50 -15.84 10.87
C GLN A 283 42.70 -16.18 12.35
N ARG A 284 41.63 -16.09 13.15
CA ARG A 284 41.59 -16.63 14.52
C ARG A 284 41.22 -18.11 14.50
#